data_AF-A0A6M0RE84-F1
#
_entry.id   AF-A0A6M0RE84-F1
#
_cell.length_a   1.000
_cell.length_b   1.000
_cell.length_c   1.000
_cell.angle_alpha   90.00
_cell.angle_beta   90.00
_cell.angle_gamma   90.00
#
_symmetry.space_group_name_H-M   'P 1'
#
loop_
_entity.id
_entity.type
_entity.pdbx_description
1 polymer ?
#
loop_
_entity_poly.entity_id
_entity_poly.type
_entity_poly.pdbx_seq_one_letter_code
_entity_poly.pdbx_strand_id
1 'polypeptide(L)'
;MNQFSDSITKLLYQAIDTVFLSNPFRTSMGFLFGVILKEFSVLLSPIISSLLNVDISSVSIIGWITLSIFLFNFQFLIQRNSGISPDAERAFKLIQIAKRKGISDLEIKQNYRLLIQQYSDNVALNRKLQKELDTIKQQINRQIND
;
A
#
# COMPACT_ATOMS: atom_id res chain seq x y z
N MET A 1 25.48 15.31 17.71
CA MET A 1 24.01 15.33 17.54
C MET A 1 23.65 14.19 16.60
N ASN A 2 22.68 13.36 17.00
CA ASN A 2 22.68 11.91 16.77
C ASN A 2 22.27 11.48 15.35
N GLN A 3 23.23 10.96 14.57
CA GLN A 3 23.06 10.31 13.26
C GLN A 3 21.97 9.20 13.27
N PHE A 4 21.76 8.57 14.42
CA PHE A 4 20.73 7.57 14.67
C PHE A 4 19.31 8.16 14.67
N SER A 5 19.14 9.35 15.27
CA SER A 5 17.86 10.06 15.29
C SER A 5 17.41 10.44 13.89
N ASP A 6 18.35 10.90 13.06
CA ASP A 6 18.09 11.28 11.66
C ASP A 6 17.65 10.07 10.83
N SER A 7 18.26 8.91 11.07
CA SER A 7 17.94 7.67 10.36
C SER A 7 16.55 7.14 10.72
N ILE A 8 16.20 7.11 12.01
CA ILE A 8 14.86 6.71 12.47
C ILE A 8 13.81 7.67 11.94
N THR A 9 14.07 8.97 12.02
CA THR A 9 13.14 10.00 11.55
C THR A 9 12.87 9.83 10.06
N LYS A 10 13.91 9.61 9.26
CA LYS A 10 13.79 9.34 7.83
C LYS A 10 12.98 8.07 7.54
N LEU A 11 13.21 7.00 8.29
CA LEU A 11 12.43 5.75 8.15
C LEU A 11 10.95 5.96 8.49
N LEU A 12 10.67 6.75 9.54
CA LEU A 12 9.31 7.10 9.95
C LEU A 12 8.60 7.91 8.87
N TYR A 13 9.25 8.94 8.33
CA TYR A 13 8.70 9.71 7.21
C TYR A 13 8.42 8.83 6.00
N GLN A 14 9.37 7.96 5.63
CA GLN A 14 9.18 7.02 4.52
C GLN A 14 8.03 6.04 4.77
N ALA A 15 7.86 5.56 6.00
CA ALA A 15 6.78 4.66 6.38
C ALA A 15 5.42 5.36 6.32
N ILE A 16 5.33 6.58 6.87
CA ILE A 16 4.12 7.40 6.84
C ILE A 16 3.75 7.73 5.39
N ASP A 17 4.69 8.25 4.61
CA ASP A 17 4.49 8.57 3.19
C ASP A 17 4.05 7.33 2.42
N THR A 18 4.71 6.19 2.65
CA THR A 18 4.31 4.93 2.00
C THR A 18 2.87 4.57 2.33
N VAL A 19 2.49 4.56 3.61
CA VAL A 19 1.18 4.06 4.05
C VAL A 19 0.06 5.04 3.69
N PHE A 20 0.29 6.35 3.82
CA PHE A 20 -0.72 7.38 3.49
C PHE A 20 -0.82 7.66 1.99
N LEU A 21 0.29 7.73 1.25
CA LEU A 21 0.24 8.03 -0.19
C LEU A 21 -0.16 6.81 -1.02
N SER A 22 0.24 5.60 -0.60
CA SER A 22 -0.08 4.41 -1.39
C SER A 22 -1.54 3.97 -1.24
N ASN A 23 -2.14 4.17 -0.06
CA ASN A 23 -3.52 3.76 0.18
C ASN A 23 -4.25 4.61 1.24
N PRO A 24 -4.58 5.88 0.93
CA PRO A 24 -5.18 6.80 1.91
C PRO A 24 -6.50 6.27 2.46
N PHE A 25 -7.32 5.63 1.60
CA PHE A 25 -8.60 5.07 2.02
C PHE A 25 -8.46 3.96 3.07
N ARG A 26 -7.56 2.98 2.84
CA ARG A 26 -7.33 1.89 3.80
C ARG A 26 -6.74 2.38 5.11
N THR A 27 -5.87 3.39 5.05
CA THR A 27 -5.26 3.99 6.25
C THR A 27 -6.30 4.76 7.08
N SER A 28 -7.19 5.54 6.45
CA SER A 28 -8.32 6.18 7.15
C SER A 28 -9.29 5.15 7.74
N MET A 29 -9.60 4.07 7.02
CA MET A 29 -10.43 2.98 7.55
C MET A 29 -9.77 2.27 8.73
N GLY A 30 -8.47 1.99 8.65
CA GLY A 30 -7.71 1.42 9.76
C GLY A 30 -7.70 2.34 10.99
N PHE A 31 -7.59 3.64 10.80
CA PHE A 31 -7.69 4.62 11.90
C PHE A 31 -9.06 4.56 12.57
N LEU A 32 -10.14 4.70 11.81
CA LEU A 32 -11.52 4.65 12.33
C LEU A 32 -11.81 3.32 13.02
N PHE A 33 -11.40 2.22 12.40
CA PHE A 33 -11.57 0.89 12.93
C PHE A 33 -10.80 0.71 14.24
N GLY A 34 -9.58 1.24 14.36
CA GLY A 34 -8.81 1.18 15.60
C GLY A 34 -9.46 1.93 16.76
N VAL A 35 -10.09 3.08 16.50
CA VAL A 35 -10.88 3.81 17.52
C VAL A 35 -12.07 2.98 17.97
N ILE A 36 -12.86 2.46 17.02
CA ILE A 36 -14.03 1.62 17.32
C ILE A 36 -13.62 0.36 18.10
N LEU A 37 -12.52 -0.26 17.70
CA LEU A 37 -12.04 -1.51 18.28
C LEU A 37 -11.48 -1.32 19.68
N LYS A 38 -10.93 -0.13 20.00
CA LYS A 38 -10.57 0.22 21.39
C LYS A 38 -11.81 0.21 22.28
N GLU A 39 -12.88 0.90 21.88
CA GLU A 39 -14.13 0.94 22.66
C GLU A 39 -14.74 -0.46 22.81
N PHE A 40 -14.75 -1.23 21.73
CA PHE A 40 -15.22 -2.60 21.75
C PHE A 40 -14.37 -3.51 22.66
N SER A 41 -13.04 -3.33 22.70
CA SER A 41 -12.15 -4.09 23.57
C SER A 41 -12.37 -3.81 25.06
N VAL A 42 -12.79 -2.60 25.41
CA VAL A 42 -13.13 -2.22 26.79
C VAL A 42 -14.42 -2.92 27.21
N LEU A 43 -15.43 -2.95 26.34
CA LEU A 43 -16.68 -3.68 26.58
C LEU A 43 -16.45 -5.18 26.76
N LEU A 44 -15.52 -5.77 26.01
CA LEU A 44 -15.15 -7.18 26.13
C LEU A 44 -14.12 -7.50 27.22
N SER A 45 -13.54 -6.48 27.85
CA SER A 45 -12.50 -6.62 28.88
C SER A 45 -12.87 -7.61 29.99
N PRO A 46 -14.07 -7.59 30.62
CA PRO A 46 -14.41 -8.53 31.70
C PRO A 46 -14.47 -9.99 31.23
N ILE A 47 -14.86 -10.23 29.98
CA ILE A 47 -14.92 -11.58 29.41
C ILE A 47 -13.50 -12.07 29.13
N ILE A 48 -12.65 -11.22 28.55
CA ILE A 48 -11.31 -11.61 28.13
C ILE A 48 -10.37 -11.76 29.33
N SER A 49 -10.47 -10.89 30.34
CA SER A 49 -9.67 -11.01 31.56
C SER A 49 -9.98 -12.30 32.31
N SER A 50 -11.25 -12.74 32.33
CA SER A 50 -11.67 -14.01 32.94
C SER A 50 -11.11 -15.25 32.24
N LEU A 51 -10.82 -15.18 30.94
CA LEU A 51 -10.36 -16.34 30.16
C LEU A 51 -8.84 -16.38 30.00
N LEU A 52 -8.20 -15.22 29.83
CA LEU A 52 -6.81 -15.13 29.41
C LEU A 52 -5.87 -14.55 30.48
N ASN A 53 -6.38 -14.05 31.61
CA ASN A 53 -5.58 -13.33 32.62
C ASN A 53 -4.73 -12.18 32.02
N VAL A 54 -5.20 -11.58 30.92
CA VAL A 54 -4.56 -10.44 30.26
C VAL A 54 -5.45 -9.22 30.35
N ASP A 55 -4.88 -8.09 30.79
CA ASP A 55 -5.58 -6.81 30.83
C ASP A 55 -5.32 -6.00 29.55
N ILE A 56 -6.19 -6.19 28.57
CA ILE A 56 -6.17 -5.47 27.29
C ILE A 56 -6.69 -4.03 27.41
N SER A 57 -7.35 -3.68 28.52
CA SER A 57 -7.87 -2.33 28.73
C SER A 57 -6.73 -1.32 28.88
N SER A 58 -5.57 -1.77 29.38
CA SER A 58 -4.34 -1.00 29.53
C SER A 58 -3.68 -0.58 28.21
N VAL A 59 -4.05 -1.19 27.09
CA VAL A 59 -3.47 -0.87 25.78
C VAL A 59 -3.94 0.52 25.32
N SER A 60 -2.97 1.38 25.00
CA SER A 60 -3.22 2.75 24.53
C SER A 60 -4.00 2.76 23.21
N ILE A 61 -4.81 3.81 23.00
CA ILE A 61 -5.55 4.00 21.74
C ILE A 61 -4.63 4.06 20.52
N ILE A 62 -3.42 4.59 20.67
CA ILE A 62 -2.39 4.63 19.62
C ILE A 62 -2.00 3.22 19.18
N GLY A 63 -1.90 2.27 20.12
CA GLY A 63 -1.61 0.87 19.82
C GLY A 63 -2.69 0.24 18.94
N TRP A 64 -3.96 0.45 19.28
CA TRP A 64 -5.10 -0.07 18.51
C TRP A 64 -5.22 0.56 17.12
N ILE A 65 -4.99 1.87 17.01
CA ILE A 65 -4.93 2.57 15.73
C ILE A 65 -3.80 2.01 14.86
N THR A 66 -2.60 1.86 15.44
CA THR A 66 -1.43 1.35 14.73
C THR A 66 -1.66 -0.08 14.22
N LEU A 67 -2.17 -0.96 15.07
CA LEU A 67 -2.51 -2.34 14.71
C LEU A 67 -3.54 -2.38 13.59
N SER A 68 -4.58 -1.54 13.67
CA SER A 68 -5.65 -1.52 12.68
C SER A 68 -5.19 -0.97 11.33
N ILE A 69 -4.41 0.12 11.31
CA ILE A 69 -3.78 0.62 10.08
C ILE A 69 -2.90 -0.46 9.44
N PHE A 70 -2.12 -1.17 10.26
CA PHE A 70 -1.27 -2.26 9.78
C PHE A 70 -2.11 -3.38 9.15
N LEU A 71 -3.15 -3.87 9.83
CA LEU A 71 -4.01 -4.94 9.32
C LEU A 71 -4.67 -4.58 7.98
N PHE A 72 -5.20 -3.37 7.85
CA PHE A 72 -5.83 -2.91 6.60
C PHE A 72 -4.82 -2.76 5.46
N ASN A 73 -3.57 -2.42 5.77
CA ASN A 73 -2.49 -2.31 4.80
C ASN A 73 -1.69 -3.61 4.61
N PHE A 74 -1.93 -4.66 5.39
CA PHE A 74 -1.13 -5.88 5.39
C PHE A 74 -1.08 -6.57 4.03
N GLN A 75 -2.24 -6.68 3.36
CA GLN A 75 -2.30 -7.23 2.00
C GLN A 75 -1.47 -6.41 1.01
N PHE A 76 -1.48 -5.09 1.13
CA PHE A 76 -0.67 -4.21 0.29
C PHE A 76 0.83 -4.39 0.57
N LEU A 77 1.21 -4.54 1.85
CA LEU A 77 2.60 -4.81 2.24
C LEU A 77 3.11 -6.15 1.67
N ILE A 78 2.27 -7.19 1.65
CA ILE A 78 2.61 -8.50 1.08
C ILE A 78 2.65 -8.45 -0.46
N GLN A 79 1.70 -7.76 -1.09
CA GLN A 79 1.59 -7.69 -2.55
C GLN A 79 2.52 -6.65 -3.18
N ARG A 80 3.24 -5.85 -2.39
CA ARG A 80 4.17 -4.82 -2.91
C ARG A 80 5.28 -5.38 -3.80
N ASN A 81 5.58 -6.68 -3.71
CA ASN A 81 6.52 -7.35 -4.61
C ASN A 81 6.01 -7.53 -6.05
N SER A 82 4.76 -7.20 -6.38
CA SER A 82 4.19 -7.35 -7.73
C SER A 82 3.82 -6.04 -8.44
N GLY A 83 4.08 -4.87 -7.82
CA GLY A 83 3.60 -3.57 -8.33
C GLY A 83 4.38 -2.99 -9.52
N ILE A 84 5.63 -3.42 -9.72
CA ILE A 84 6.44 -3.04 -10.87
C ILE A 84 6.55 -4.31 -11.72
N SER A 85 6.05 -4.27 -12.96
CA SER A 85 6.26 -5.39 -13.88
C SER A 85 7.77 -5.72 -13.94
N PRO A 86 8.17 -7.00 -13.99
CA PRO A 86 9.58 -7.37 -14.12
C PRO A 86 10.28 -6.66 -15.29
N ASP A 87 9.54 -6.32 -16.34
CA ASP A 87 10.03 -5.59 -17.51
C ASP A 87 10.31 -4.12 -17.21
N ALA A 88 9.44 -3.45 -16.45
CA ALA A 88 9.70 -2.09 -15.98
C ALA A 88 10.92 -2.04 -15.07
N GLU A 89 11.07 -3.01 -14.14
CA GLU A 89 12.25 -3.06 -13.27
C GLU A 89 13.56 -3.28 -14.06
N ARG A 90 13.53 -4.15 -15.09
CA ARG A 90 14.66 -4.32 -16.02
C ARG A 90 14.97 -3.04 -16.77
N ALA A 91 13.96 -2.34 -17.30
CA ALA A 91 14.14 -1.08 -18.01
C ALA A 91 14.75 0.01 -17.12
N PHE A 92 14.29 0.13 -15.87
CA PHE A 92 14.90 1.02 -14.87
C PHE A 92 16.39 0.68 -14.63
N LYS A 93 16.73 -0.61 -14.48
CA LYS A 93 18.12 -1.05 -14.33
C LYS A 93 18.98 -0.74 -15.56
N LEU A 94 18.44 -0.93 -16.76
CA LEU A 94 19.15 -0.60 -18.01
C LEU A 94 19.45 0.89 -18.12
N ILE A 95 18.51 1.77 -17.76
CA ILE A 95 18.72 3.23 -17.74
C ILE A 95 19.82 3.60 -16.74
N GLN A 96 19.88 2.95 -15.57
CA GLN A 96 20.96 3.17 -14.60
C GLN A 96 22.33 2.70 -15.11
N ILE A 97 22.40 1.55 -15.80
CA ILE A 97 23.64 1.06 -16.41
C ILE A 97 24.09 2.04 -17.50
N ALA A 98 23.18 2.51 -18.35
CA ALA A 98 23.43 3.54 -19.35
C ALA A 98 24.02 4.83 -18.74
N LYS A 99 23.45 5.29 -17.61
CA LYS A 99 23.98 6.45 -16.89
C LYS A 99 25.42 6.23 -16.42
N ARG A 100 25.72 5.04 -15.88
CA ARG A 100 27.09 4.68 -15.45
C ARG A 100 28.08 4.54 -16.61
N LYS A 101 27.59 4.27 -17.82
CA LYS A 101 28.38 4.19 -19.06
C LYS A 101 28.62 5.56 -19.71
N GLY A 102 28.16 6.66 -19.10
CA GLY A 102 28.45 8.02 -19.56
C GLY A 102 27.48 8.57 -20.60
N ILE A 103 26.28 8.00 -20.72
CA ILE A 103 25.20 8.61 -21.53
C ILE A 103 24.82 9.98 -20.93
N SER A 104 24.45 10.94 -21.78
CA SER A 104 24.12 12.30 -21.34
C SER A 104 22.91 12.31 -20.40
N ASP A 105 22.91 13.23 -19.43
CA ASP A 105 21.79 13.37 -18.49
C ASP A 105 20.46 13.71 -19.19
N LEU A 106 20.51 14.36 -20.35
CA LEU A 106 19.32 14.68 -21.16
C LEU A 106 18.70 13.41 -21.74
N GLU A 107 19.50 12.54 -22.34
CA GLU A 107 19.03 11.25 -22.88
C GLU A 107 18.50 10.35 -21.77
N ILE A 108 19.14 10.32 -20.60
CA ILE A 108 18.66 9.59 -19.44
C ILE A 108 17.28 10.10 -18.98
N LYS A 109 17.09 11.42 -18.90
CA LYS A 109 15.78 12.02 -18.58
C LYS A 109 14.72 11.66 -19.62
N GLN A 110 15.09 11.66 -20.90
CA GLN A 110 14.17 11.29 -21.98
C GLN A 110 13.77 9.81 -21.91
N ASN A 111 14.72 8.91 -21.62
CA ASN A 111 14.46 7.49 -21.42
C ASN A 111 13.53 7.23 -20.22
N TYR A 112 13.71 7.96 -19.12
CA TYR A 112 12.77 7.88 -17.99
C TYR A 112 11.37 8.35 -18.37
N ARG A 113 11.24 9.45 -19.11
CA ARG A 113 9.93 9.93 -19.57
C ARG A 113 9.22 8.91 -20.45
N LEU A 114 9.93 8.32 -21.41
CA LEU A 114 9.39 7.29 -22.30
C LEU A 114 8.91 6.07 -21.51
N LEU A 115 9.71 5.60 -20.55
CA LEU A 115 9.33 4.47 -19.71
C LEU A 115 8.07 4.76 -18.88
N ILE A 116 7.98 5.94 -18.28
CA ILE A 116 6.81 6.36 -17.50
C ILE A 116 5.57 6.44 -18.40
N GLN A 117 5.70 7.00 -19.60
CA GLN A 117 4.61 7.12 -20.56
C GLN A 117 4.09 5.75 -21.01
N GLN A 118 4.99 4.85 -21.43
CA GLN A 118 4.62 3.49 -21.82
C GLN A 118 3.93 2.71 -20.69
N TYR A 119 4.40 2.88 -19.46
CA TYR A 119 3.78 2.22 -18.31
C TYR A 119 2.40 2.80 -17.99
N SER A 120 2.26 4.13 -18.05
CA SER A 120 0.98 4.82 -17.87
C SER A 120 -0.07 4.37 -18.90
N ASP A 121 0.33 4.28 -20.17
CA ASP A 121 -0.55 3.86 -21.26
C ASP A 121 -1.01 2.40 -21.09
N ASN A 122 -0.09 1.52 -20.70
CA ASN A 122 -0.42 0.12 -20.40
C ASN A 122 -1.37 -0.03 -19.19
N VAL A 123 -1.17 0.75 -18.13
CA VAL A 123 -2.06 0.75 -16.97
C VAL A 123 -3.46 1.28 -17.34
N ALA A 124 -3.53 2.33 -18.16
CA ALA A 124 -4.80 2.86 -18.66
C ALA A 124 -5.54 1.83 -19.50
N LEU A 125 -4.83 1.13 -20.40
CA LEU A 125 -5.39 0.06 -21.24
C LEU A 125 -5.92 -1.10 -20.39
N ASN A 126 -5.13 -1.60 -19.43
CA ASN A 126 -5.55 -2.69 -18.55
C ASN A 126 -6.79 -2.35 -17.71
N ARG A 127 -6.88 -1.10 -17.20
CA ARG A 127 -8.08 -0.65 -16.48
C ARG A 127 -9.32 -0.63 -17.36
N LYS A 128 -9.18 -0.21 -18.63
CA LYS A 128 -10.30 -0.23 -19.59
C LYS A 128 -10.75 -1.66 -19.85
N LEU A 129 -9.80 -2.56 -20.08
CA LEU A 129 -10.05 -3.97 -20.36
C LEU A 129 -10.71 -4.69 -19.16
N GLN A 130 -10.28 -4.40 -17.93
CA GLN A 130 -10.94 -4.89 -16.72
C GLN A 130 -12.40 -4.41 -16.60
N LYS A 131 -12.67 -3.13 -16.88
CA LYS A 131 -14.05 -2.61 -16.87
C LYS A 131 -14.94 -3.28 -17.91
N GLU A 132 -14.41 -3.53 -19.11
CA GLU A 132 -15.13 -4.26 -20.15
C GLU A 132 -15.42 -5.71 -19.72
N LEU A 133 -14.45 -6.41 -19.14
CA LEU A 133 -14.64 -7.76 -18.59
C LEU A 133 -15.68 -7.80 -17.48
N ASP A 134 -15.67 -6.84 -16.56
CA ASP A 134 -16.66 -6.77 -15.48
C ASP A 134 -18.06 -6.50 -16.03
N THR A 135 -18.17 -5.68 -17.07
CA THR A 135 -19.45 -5.41 -17.77
C THR A 135 -19.98 -6.68 -18.45
N ILE A 136 -19.11 -7.42 -19.15
CA ILE A 136 -19.46 -8.70 -19.79
C ILE A 136 -19.91 -9.73 -18.74
N LYS A 137 -19.19 -9.87 -17.62
CA LYS A 137 -19.57 -10.77 -16.53
C LYS A 137 -20.95 -10.44 -15.97
N GLN A 138 -21.25 -9.15 -15.79
CA GLN A 138 -22.57 -8.71 -15.34
C GLN A 138 -23.67 -9.04 -16.34
N GLN A 139 -23.41 -8.90 -17.64
CA GLN A 139 -24.38 -9.26 -18.69
C GLN A 139 -24.66 -10.76 -18.71
N ILE A 140 -23.63 -11.59 -18.63
CA ILE A 140 -23.76 -13.06 -18.58
C ILE A 140 -24.57 -13.47 -17.34
N ASN A 141 -24.27 -12.90 -16.16
CA ASN A 141 -25.01 -13.21 -14.94
C ASN A 141 -26.49 -12.79 -15.01
N ARG A 142 -26.85 -11.76 -15.79
CA ARG A 142 -28.26 -11.42 -16.01
C ARG A 142 -28.93 -12.46 -16.91
N GLN A 143 -28.29 -12.85 -18.01
CA GLN A 143 -28.82 -13.85 -18.94
C GLN A 143 -29.00 -15.26 -18.35
N ILE A 144 -28.28 -15.62 -17.28
CA ILE A 144 -28.41 -16.91 -16.60
C ILE A 144 -29.58 -16.91 -15.59
N ASN A 145 -29.96 -15.74 -15.09
CA ASN A 145 -31.01 -15.60 -14.07
C ASN A 145 -32.38 -15.19 -14.65
N ASP A 146 -32.44 -14.91 -15.96
CA ASP A 146 -33.65 -14.73 -16.76
C ASP A 146 -34.02 -16.05 -17.47
#